data_AF-A0A1Y5GX75-F1
#
_entry.id   AF-A0A1Y5GX75-F1
#
_cell.length_a   1.000
_cell.length_b   1.000
_cell.length_c   1.000
_cell.angle_alpha   90.00
_cell.angle_beta   90.00
_cell.angle_gamma   90.00
#
_symmetry.space_group_name_H-M   'P 1'
#
loop_
_entity.id
_entity.type
_entity.pdbx_description
1 polymer ?
#
loop_
_entity_poly.entity_id
_entity_poly.type
_entity_poly.pdbx_seq_one_letter_code
_entity_poly.pdbx_strand_id
1 'polypeptide(L)'
;IDVTQAPIQKLKIELTESLDQKDIEGNIVKMNQLIACGISISMDDFGTGFSSLNCLRKLPLDQLKIDQSFVEDIGQDASSDIIVKTIIGMASNLRMEVIAEGVETTEQRDFLLRHGCKLFQGYLFGKPFPVALFEQYTLGINGEKLSGL
;
A
#
# COMPACT_ATOMS: atom_id res chain seq x y z
N ILE A 1 14.09 -15.62 -9.81
CA ILE A 1 14.53 -16.13 -8.49
C ILE A 1 15.83 -16.90 -8.65
N ASP A 2 15.92 -17.81 -9.60
CA ASP A 2 17.12 -18.61 -9.86
C ASP A 2 18.40 -17.79 -10.06
N VAL A 3 18.28 -16.58 -10.61
CA VAL A 3 19.41 -15.66 -10.80
C VAL A 3 19.78 -14.89 -9.52
N THR A 4 18.80 -14.37 -8.78
CA THR A 4 19.05 -13.45 -7.65
C THR A 4 19.08 -14.12 -6.28
N GLN A 5 18.55 -15.35 -6.17
CA GLN A 5 18.34 -16.09 -4.91
C GLN A 5 17.52 -15.31 -3.86
N ALA A 6 16.84 -14.23 -4.26
CA ALA A 6 16.02 -13.42 -3.37
C ALA A 6 14.81 -14.23 -2.88
N PRO A 7 14.46 -14.18 -1.57
CA PRO A 7 13.30 -14.88 -1.05
C PRO A 7 12.02 -14.36 -1.70
N ILE A 8 11.35 -15.20 -2.48
CA ILE A 8 10.15 -14.80 -3.25
C ILE A 8 9.02 -14.32 -2.33
N GLN A 9 8.92 -14.87 -1.12
CA GLN A 9 7.90 -14.49 -0.13
C GLN A 9 8.06 -13.06 0.40
N LYS A 10 9.20 -12.42 0.13
CA LYS A 10 9.44 -11.02 0.46
C LYS A 10 9.14 -10.08 -0.71
N LEU A 11 8.74 -10.61 -1.86
CA LEU A 11 8.35 -9.82 -3.02
C LEU A 11 6.86 -9.51 -2.96
N LYS A 12 6.54 -8.24 -3.21
CA LYS A 12 5.18 -7.75 -3.41
C LYS A 12 5.08 -7.12 -4.79
N ILE A 13 3.99 -7.39 -5.49
CA ILE A 13 3.67 -6.74 -6.76
C ILE A 13 2.51 -5.78 -6.52
N GLU A 14 2.68 -4.54 -6.97
CA GLU A 14 1.65 -3.51 -6.89
C GLU A 14 1.01 -3.34 -8.27
N LEU A 15 -0.31 -3.25 -8.26
CA LEU A 15 -1.14 -3.22 -9.45
C LEU A 15 -2.00 -1.96 -9.38
N THR A 16 -1.92 -1.10 -10.39
CA THR A 16 -2.73 0.13 -10.44
C THR A 16 -4.20 -0.17 -10.68
N GLU A 17 -5.05 0.73 -10.22
CA GLU A 17 -6.51 0.63 -10.36
C GLU A 17 -6.98 0.55 -11.84
N SER A 18 -6.16 1.05 -12.77
CA SER A 18 -6.36 1.08 -14.22
C SER A 18 -6.17 -0.27 -14.93
N LEU A 19 -5.99 -1.36 -14.17
CA LEU A 19 -5.88 -2.71 -14.72
C LEU A 19 -7.01 -3.00 -15.71
N ASP A 20 -6.65 -3.46 -16.91
CA ASP A 20 -7.60 -3.62 -18.00
C ASP A 20 -8.72 -4.59 -17.62
N GLN A 21 -9.89 -4.02 -17.36
CA GLN A 21 -11.09 -4.77 -16.98
C GLN A 21 -11.58 -5.69 -18.10
N LYS A 22 -11.07 -5.53 -19.33
CA LYS A 22 -11.45 -6.36 -20.48
C LYS A 22 -11.02 -7.83 -20.33
N ASP A 23 -9.99 -8.13 -19.54
CA ASP A 23 -9.54 -9.51 -19.28
C ASP A 23 -9.27 -9.77 -17.78
N ILE A 24 -10.26 -9.45 -16.94
CA ILE A 24 -10.15 -9.69 -15.49
C ILE A 24 -9.91 -11.17 -15.16
N GLU A 25 -10.49 -12.10 -15.92
CA GLU A 25 -10.32 -13.53 -15.69
C GLU A 25 -8.90 -13.99 -16.02
N GLY A 26 -8.33 -13.58 -17.15
CA GLY A 26 -6.94 -13.85 -17.48
C GLY A 26 -5.96 -13.24 -16.49
N ASN A 27 -6.26 -12.04 -15.96
CA ASN A 27 -5.45 -11.43 -14.91
C ASN A 27 -5.51 -12.22 -13.60
N ILE A 28 -6.68 -12.67 -13.17
CA ILE A 28 -6.85 -13.52 -11.97
C ILE A 28 -6.05 -14.81 -12.10
N VAL A 29 -6.03 -15.45 -13.27
CA VAL A 29 -5.23 -16.67 -13.50
C VAL A 29 -3.74 -16.40 -13.28
N LYS A 30 -3.20 -15.33 -13.86
CA LYS A 30 -1.79 -14.95 -13.70
C LYS A 30 -1.45 -14.57 -12.26
N MET A 31 -2.32 -13.82 -11.60
CA MET A 31 -2.17 -13.45 -10.20
C MET A 31 -2.11 -14.67 -9.29
N ASN A 32 -3.03 -15.63 -9.48
CA ASN A 32 -3.01 -16.88 -8.71
C ASN A 32 -1.74 -17.70 -8.95
N GLN A 33 -1.17 -17.68 -10.15
CA GLN A 33 0.13 -18.32 -10.42
C GLN A 33 1.27 -17.65 -9.65
N LEU A 34 1.28 -16.32 -9.55
CA LEU A 34 2.27 -15.57 -8.77
C LEU A 34 2.11 -15.84 -7.26
N ILE A 35 0.88 -15.84 -6.76
CA ILE A 35 0.54 -16.14 -5.36
C ILE A 35 0.92 -17.57 -5.01
N ALA A 36 0.70 -18.53 -5.90
CA ALA A 36 1.12 -19.92 -5.70
C ALA A 36 2.64 -20.07 -5.55
N CYS A 37 3.42 -19.16 -6.13
CA CYS A 37 4.87 -19.09 -5.93
C CYS A 37 5.27 -18.38 -4.61
N GLY A 38 4.33 -17.74 -3.92
CA GLY A 38 4.53 -17.03 -2.66
C GLY A 38 4.61 -15.51 -2.79
N ILE A 39 4.29 -14.92 -3.95
CA ILE A 39 4.29 -13.46 -4.13
C ILE A 39 2.99 -12.88 -3.56
N SER A 40 3.09 -11.77 -2.83
CA SER A 40 1.92 -11.00 -2.39
C SER A 40 1.52 -9.94 -3.42
N ILE A 41 0.23 -9.63 -3.50
CA ILE A 41 -0.29 -8.65 -4.46
C ILE A 41 -1.06 -7.53 -3.75
N SER A 42 -0.75 -6.29 -4.13
CA SER A 42 -1.41 -5.09 -3.62
C SER A 42 -2.08 -4.30 -4.72
N MET A 43 -3.20 -3.65 -4.40
CA MET A 43 -3.83 -2.65 -5.27
C MET A 43 -3.28 -1.27 -4.93
N ASP A 44 -2.79 -0.56 -5.94
CA ASP A 44 -2.25 0.80 -5.86
C ASP A 44 -3.30 1.85 -6.21
N ASP A 45 -3.09 3.08 -5.74
CA ASP A 45 -3.93 4.26 -5.99
C ASP A 45 -5.45 4.03 -5.74
N PHE A 46 -5.79 3.23 -4.72
CA PHE A 46 -7.18 2.82 -4.52
C PHE A 46 -8.09 4.00 -4.16
N GLY A 47 -9.19 4.17 -4.91
CA GLY A 47 -10.20 5.21 -4.70
C GLY A 47 -10.14 6.36 -5.71
N THR A 48 -9.21 6.33 -6.68
CA THR A 48 -9.00 7.41 -7.66
C THR A 48 -9.91 7.33 -8.89
N GLY A 49 -10.64 6.22 -9.08
CA GLY A 49 -11.86 6.20 -9.92
C GLY A 49 -11.97 5.09 -10.96
N PHE A 50 -11.10 4.07 -10.93
CA PHE A 50 -11.07 3.03 -11.95
C PHE A 50 -11.58 1.65 -11.51
N SER A 51 -11.60 1.30 -10.22
CA SER A 51 -11.98 -0.03 -9.74
C SER A 51 -13.38 -0.02 -9.16
N SER A 52 -14.20 -0.94 -9.67
CA SER A 52 -15.45 -1.27 -9.00
C SER A 52 -15.18 -2.16 -7.77
N LEU A 53 -16.01 -2.01 -6.74
CA LEU A 53 -16.04 -2.97 -5.61
C LEU A 53 -16.24 -4.41 -6.08
N ASN A 54 -16.87 -4.61 -7.24
CA ASN A 54 -17.03 -5.92 -7.85
C ASN A 54 -15.72 -6.49 -8.40
N CYS A 55 -14.83 -5.64 -8.92
CA CYS A 55 -13.47 -6.02 -9.29
C CYS A 55 -12.70 -6.43 -8.03
N LEU A 56 -12.71 -5.57 -7.01
CA LEU A 56 -12.03 -5.80 -5.73
C LEU A 56 -12.42 -7.14 -5.09
N ARG A 57 -13.70 -7.50 -5.14
CA ARG A 57 -14.21 -8.78 -4.61
C ARG A 57 -13.64 -10.01 -5.34
N LYS A 58 -13.28 -9.90 -6.62
CA LYS A 58 -12.82 -11.02 -7.45
C LYS A 58 -11.31 -11.18 -7.46
N LEU A 59 -10.58 -10.07 -7.32
CA LEU A 59 -9.12 -10.08 -7.39
C LEU A 59 -8.52 -10.70 -6.13
N PRO A 60 -7.53 -11.61 -6.25
CA PRO A 60 -6.84 -12.18 -5.11
C PRO A 60 -5.78 -11.18 -4.60
N LEU A 61 -6.22 -10.22 -3.79
CA LEU A 61 -5.38 -9.16 -3.23
C LEU A 61 -5.09 -9.42 -1.75
N ASP A 62 -3.87 -9.11 -1.32
CA ASP A 62 -3.44 -9.18 0.08
C ASP A 62 -3.47 -7.81 0.75
N GLN A 63 -3.34 -6.72 -0.03
CA GLN A 63 -3.20 -5.37 0.50
C GLN A 63 -3.89 -4.33 -0.39
N LEU A 64 -4.38 -3.25 0.23
CA LEU A 64 -4.82 -2.02 -0.42
C LEU A 64 -3.93 -0.85 -0.02
N LYS A 65 -3.53 -0.04 -1.00
CA LYS A 65 -2.80 1.22 -0.78
C LYS A 65 -3.79 2.38 -0.90
N ILE A 66 -3.90 3.18 0.16
CA ILE A 66 -4.69 4.42 0.14
C ILE A 66 -3.85 5.49 -0.54
N ASP A 67 -4.37 6.03 -1.64
CA ASP A 67 -3.71 7.07 -2.41
C ASP A 67 -3.40 8.31 -1.56
N GLN A 68 -2.25 8.94 -1.83
CA GLN A 68 -1.78 10.12 -1.09
C GLN A 68 -2.76 11.29 -1.14
N SER A 69 -3.55 11.46 -2.21
CA SER A 69 -4.50 12.57 -2.34
C SER A 69 -5.57 12.54 -1.24
N PHE A 70 -5.95 11.37 -0.75
CA PHE A 70 -6.85 11.25 0.40
C PHE A 70 -6.14 11.46 1.74
N VAL A 71 -4.85 11.14 1.82
CA VAL A 71 -4.06 11.23 3.05
C VAL A 71 -3.62 12.66 3.33
N GLU A 72 -3.28 13.42 2.28
CA GLU A 72 -2.90 14.84 2.35
C GLU A 72 -3.98 15.67 3.09
N ASP A 73 -5.25 15.42 2.76
CA ASP A 73 -6.41 16.19 3.24
C ASP A 73 -7.00 15.70 4.59
N ILE A 74 -6.39 14.71 5.25
CA ILE A 74 -6.88 14.19 6.54
C ILE A 74 -6.97 15.31 7.58
N GLY A 75 -8.14 15.41 8.22
CA GLY A 75 -8.44 16.43 9.23
C GLY A 75 -8.70 17.83 8.67
N GLN A 76 -8.57 18.03 7.36
CA GLN A 76 -8.89 19.28 6.67
C GLN A 76 -10.17 19.16 5.84
N ASP A 77 -10.37 18.01 5.20
CA ASP A 77 -11.60 17.70 4.47
C ASP A 77 -12.34 16.50 5.07
N ALA A 78 -13.60 16.73 5.44
CA ALA A 78 -14.47 15.70 5.98
C ALA A 78 -14.76 14.59 4.96
N SER A 79 -14.74 14.89 3.65
CA SER A 79 -14.95 13.87 2.62
C SER A 79 -13.75 12.92 2.53
N SER A 80 -12.52 13.43 2.48
CA SER A 80 -11.30 12.62 2.56
C SER A 80 -11.25 11.76 3.82
N ASP A 81 -11.59 12.31 5.00
CA ASP A 81 -11.72 11.56 6.25
C ASP A 81 -12.68 10.36 6.14
N ILE A 82 -13.85 10.56 5.50
CA ILE A 82 -14.85 9.51 5.31
C ILE A 82 -14.35 8.45 4.33
N ILE A 83 -13.72 8.85 3.23
CA ILE A 83 -13.17 7.94 2.22
C ILE A 83 -12.10 7.05 2.84
N VAL A 84 -11.11 7.64 3.54
CA VAL A 84 -10.04 6.89 4.23
C VAL A 84 -10.62 5.86 5.20
N LYS A 85 -11.59 6.26 6.05
CA LYS A 85 -12.24 5.34 7.00
C LYS A 85 -12.99 4.21 6.28
N THR A 86 -13.63 4.53 5.16
CA THR A 86 -14.37 3.55 4.35
C THR A 86 -13.42 2.53 3.73
N ILE A 87 -12.29 2.98 3.17
CA ILE A 87 -11.26 2.10 2.60
C ILE A 87 -10.70 1.17 3.68
N ILE A 88 -10.35 1.70 4.87
CA ILE A 88 -9.84 0.90 5.98
C ILE A 88 -10.87 -0.14 6.44
N GLY A 89 -12.13 0.27 6.65
CA GLY A 89 -13.20 -0.63 7.06
C GLY A 89 -13.46 -1.75 6.04
N MET A 90 -13.41 -1.42 4.75
CA MET A 90 -13.55 -2.38 3.68
C MET A 90 -12.38 -3.38 3.62
N ALA A 91 -11.14 -2.89 3.68
CA ALA A 91 -9.95 -3.74 3.72
C ALA A 91 -10.04 -4.75 4.88
N SER A 92 -10.40 -4.27 6.08
CA SER A 92 -10.62 -5.12 7.25
C SER A 92 -11.68 -6.19 7.01
N ASN A 93 -12.82 -5.83 6.42
CA ASN A 93 -13.91 -6.78 6.13
C ASN A 93 -13.52 -7.83 5.08
N LEU A 94 -12.68 -7.45 4.12
CA LEU A 94 -12.14 -8.34 3.10
C LEU A 94 -10.88 -9.09 3.54
N ARG A 95 -10.44 -8.90 4.79
CA ARG A 95 -9.21 -9.47 5.37
C ARG A 95 -7.95 -9.11 4.58
N MET A 96 -7.94 -7.91 4.03
CA MET A 96 -6.79 -7.31 3.35
C MET A 96 -6.05 -6.39 4.32
N GLU A 97 -4.73 -6.35 4.18
CA GLU A 97 -3.92 -5.33 4.84
C GLU A 97 -4.16 -3.96 4.18
N VAL A 98 -3.92 -2.88 4.93
CA VAL A 98 -4.02 -1.52 4.40
C VAL A 98 -2.75 -0.75 4.72
N ILE A 99 -2.23 -0.05 3.73
CA ILE A 99 -1.11 0.89 3.85
C ILE A 99 -1.56 2.25 3.32
N ALA A 100 -1.18 3.32 4.03
CA ALA A 100 -1.45 4.68 3.59
C ALA A 100 -0.19 5.31 3.00
N GLU A 101 -0.33 5.93 1.82
CA GLU A 101 0.74 6.66 1.16
C GLU A 101 0.69 8.16 1.47
N GLY A 102 1.81 8.87 1.29
CA GLY A 102 1.86 10.31 1.53
C GLY A 102 1.68 10.73 3.00
N VAL A 103 2.05 9.87 3.95
CA VAL A 103 2.01 10.23 5.39
C VAL A 103 3.17 11.15 5.73
N GLU A 104 2.87 12.43 5.92
CA GLU A 104 3.87 13.49 6.16
C GLU A 104 3.82 14.06 7.58
N THR A 105 2.68 13.95 8.27
CA THR A 105 2.48 14.51 9.61
C THR A 105 2.13 13.45 10.65
N THR A 106 2.45 13.73 11.91
CA THR A 106 2.06 12.87 13.05
C THR A 106 0.55 12.78 13.20
N GLU A 107 -0.17 13.85 12.85
CA GLU A 107 -1.61 13.96 12.90
C GLU A 107 -2.27 13.00 11.91
N GLN A 108 -1.77 12.95 10.65
CA GLN A 108 -2.19 11.97 9.63
C GLN A 108 -1.94 10.54 10.11
N ARG A 109 -0.72 10.24 10.58
CA ARG A 109 -0.36 8.91 11.10
C ARG A 109 -1.28 8.49 12.24
N ASP A 110 -1.52 9.37 13.21
CA ASP A 110 -2.32 9.05 14.38
C ASP A 110 -3.81 8.89 14.04
N PHE A 111 -4.31 9.67 13.08
CA PHE A 111 -5.64 9.45 12.52
C PHE A 111 -5.76 8.07 11.88
N LEU A 112 -4.83 7.70 11.00
CA LEU A 112 -4.82 6.41 10.31
C LEU A 112 -4.73 5.24 11.30
N LEU A 113 -3.84 5.35 12.28
CA LEU A 113 -3.64 4.34 13.33
C LEU A 113 -4.89 4.14 14.18
N ARG A 114 -5.55 5.22 14.60
CA ARG A 114 -6.80 5.18 15.37
C ARG A 114 -7.93 4.47 14.62
N HIS A 115 -7.94 4.54 13.29
CA HIS A 115 -8.96 3.90 12.46
C HIS A 115 -8.58 2.50 11.97
N GLY A 116 -7.39 2.00 12.33
CA GLY A 116 -6.97 0.62 12.08
C GLY A 116 -5.96 0.42 10.95
N CYS A 117 -5.49 1.48 10.29
CA CYS A 117 -4.38 1.41 9.34
C CYS A 117 -3.05 1.42 10.11
N LYS A 118 -2.24 0.37 9.96
CA LYS A 118 -1.01 0.16 10.75
C LYS A 118 0.27 0.28 9.93
N LEU A 119 0.16 0.41 8.62
CA LEU A 119 1.28 0.56 7.71
C LEU A 119 1.23 1.92 7.05
N PHE A 120 2.39 2.53 6.92
CA PHE A 120 2.52 3.91 6.45
C PHE A 120 3.72 4.02 5.52
N GLN A 121 3.56 4.82 4.49
CA GLN A 121 4.63 5.29 3.61
C GLN A 121 4.50 6.80 3.49
N GLY A 122 5.61 7.52 3.62
CA GLY A 122 5.63 8.97 3.43
C GLY A 122 6.81 9.65 4.09
N TYR A 123 6.93 10.95 3.85
CA TYR A 123 8.10 11.75 4.25
C TYR A 123 8.24 11.93 5.76
N LEU A 124 7.20 11.60 6.55
CA LEU A 124 7.33 11.49 7.99
C LEU A 124 8.40 10.45 8.41
N PHE A 125 8.58 9.41 7.59
CA PHE A 125 9.48 8.29 7.86
C PHE A 125 10.78 8.38 7.03
N GLY A 126 10.69 8.87 5.80
CA GLY A 126 11.84 9.05 4.93
C GLY A 126 11.42 9.29 3.49
N LYS A 127 12.26 10.00 2.73
CA LYS A 127 12.09 10.18 1.29
C LYS A 127 12.62 8.97 0.53
N PRO A 128 12.26 8.76 -0.75
CA PRO A 128 12.95 7.79 -1.60
C PRO A 128 14.46 8.04 -1.61
N PHE A 129 15.24 6.98 -1.34
CA PHE A 129 16.70 7.07 -1.24
C PHE A 129 17.37 6.25 -2.35
N PRO A 130 18.55 6.68 -2.84
CA PRO A 130 19.48 5.79 -3.52
C PRO A 130 19.81 4.57 -2.65
N VAL A 131 20.05 3.41 -3.29
CA VAL A 131 20.30 2.13 -2.58
C VAL A 131 21.38 2.23 -1.50
N ALA A 132 22.49 2.94 -1.77
CA ALA A 132 23.58 3.09 -0.80
C ALA A 132 23.14 3.83 0.48
N LEU A 133 22.26 4.83 0.35
CA LEU A 133 21.71 5.55 1.51
C LEU A 133 20.64 4.73 2.22
N PHE A 134 19.85 3.95 1.46
CA PHE A 134 18.86 3.04 2.03
C PHE A 134 19.51 1.93 2.89
N GLU A 135 20.62 1.35 2.43
CA GLU A 135 21.38 0.37 3.22
C GLU A 135 21.89 0.97 4.53
N GLN A 136 22.40 2.19 4.50
CA GLN A 136 22.83 2.89 5.72
C GLN A 136 21.65 3.18 6.66
N TYR A 137 20.53 3.65 6.11
CA TYR A 137 19.30 3.91 6.87
C TYR A 137 18.79 2.64 7.56
N THR A 138 18.77 1.51 6.86
CA THR A 138 18.28 0.22 7.39
C THR A 138 19.21 -0.43 8.42
N LEU A 139 20.53 -0.24 8.28
CA LEU A 139 21.52 -0.67 9.27
C LEU A 139 21.56 0.24 10.51
N GLY A 140 21.16 1.51 10.36
CA GLY A 140 21.10 2.52 11.42
C GLY A 140 19.85 2.45 12.32
N ILE A 141 18.91 1.51 12.08
CA ILE A 141 17.67 1.34 12.86
C ILE A 141 17.93 0.72 14.26
N ASN A 142 18.99 1.17 14.94
CA ASN A 142 19.16 1.11 16.40
C ASN A 142 18.69 2.41 17.09
N GLY A 143 17.94 3.27 16.41
CA GLY A 143 17.11 4.31 17.06
C GLY A 143 17.52 5.77 16.84
N GLU A 144 18.51 6.07 15.99
CA GLU A 144 18.79 7.46 15.62
C GLU A 144 18.19 7.77 14.24
N LYS A 145 17.19 8.66 14.22
CA LYS A 145 16.73 9.30 12.99
C LYS A 145 17.96 9.90 12.30
N LEU A 146 18.21 9.53 11.05
CA LEU A 146 19.11 10.29 10.17
C LEU A 146 18.48 11.68 9.97
N SER A 147 18.82 12.61 10.86
CA SER A 147 18.39 14.00 10.79
C SER A 147 19.03 14.64 9.57
N GLY A 148 18.23 14.96 8.56
CA GLY A 148 18.62 15.91 7.50
C GLY A 148 18.88 15.34 6.10
N LEU A 149 18.20 14.26 5.69
CA LEU A 149 18.06 13.90 4.27
C LEU A 149 16.62 14.15 3.79
#